data_AF-A0A258SWZ2-F1
#
_entry.id   AF-A0A258SWZ2-F1
#
_cell.length_a   1.000
_cell.length_b   1.000
_cell.length_c   1.000
_cell.angle_alpha   90.00
_cell.angle_beta   90.00
_cell.angle_gamma   90.00
#
_symmetry.space_group_name_H-M   'P 1'
#
loop_
_entity.id
_entity.type
_entity.pdbx_description
1 polymer ?
#
loop_
_entity_poly.entity_id
_entity_poly.type
_entity_poly.pdbx_seq_one_letter_code
_entity_poly.pdbx_strand_id
1 'polypeptide(L)'
;MFDNTPVLGRSESALEATNKVLRNTYALLGLTMIPTVIGAFIGMSLNFAFAQQHPFIFAIGAMAAMFGMFAAISANRNNSFGVVLLLGLTFLLGLMLGPILQHALNLSNGAQIVGLAAAGTGIILFSLASFAATSKKDFSFMSKFLLIGIVLLIVASLA
;
A
#
# COMPACT_ATOMS: atom_id res chain seq x y z
N MET A 1 32.66 40.14 -21.00
CA MET A 1 31.76 40.20 -19.83
C MET A 1 31.11 38.83 -19.75
N PHE A 2 31.61 37.95 -18.86
CA PHE A 2 31.15 36.56 -18.76
C PHE A 2 29.84 36.54 -17.98
N ASP A 3 28.76 36.15 -18.65
CA ASP A 3 27.47 35.85 -18.01
C ASP A 3 27.63 34.62 -17.11
N ASN A 4 27.93 34.89 -15.84
CA ASN A 4 27.78 33.93 -14.75
C ASN A 4 26.29 33.78 -14.44
N THR A 5 25.53 33.17 -15.35
CA THR A 5 24.16 32.77 -15.06
C THR A 5 24.17 31.67 -14.00
N PRO A 6 23.45 31.81 -12.88
CA PRO A 6 23.51 30.90 -11.74
C PRO A 6 22.78 29.59 -12.08
N VAL A 7 23.47 28.67 -12.74
CA VAL A 7 23.00 27.29 -12.98
C VAL A 7 22.91 26.47 -11.69
N LEU A 8 23.54 26.93 -10.60
CA LEU A 8 23.61 26.26 -9.30
C LEU A 8 22.29 26.32 -8.50
N GLY A 9 21.44 27.34 -8.69
CA GLY A 9 20.16 27.45 -7.99
C GLY A 9 19.05 26.53 -8.51
N ARG A 10 19.14 26.08 -9.77
CA ARG A 10 18.16 25.16 -10.38
C ARG A 10 18.34 23.72 -9.88
N SER A 11 19.58 23.30 -9.64
CA SER A 11 19.88 21.98 -9.09
C SER A 11 19.41 21.84 -7.64
N GLU A 12 19.66 22.84 -6.78
CA GLU A 12 19.21 22.78 -5.38
C GLU A 12 17.67 22.81 -5.26
N SER A 13 17.00 23.70 -6.01
CA SER A 13 15.52 23.76 -6.03
C SER A 13 14.87 22.50 -6.62
N ALA A 14 15.47 21.87 -7.63
CA ALA A 14 14.99 20.59 -8.18
C ALA A 14 15.20 19.42 -7.20
N LEU A 15 16.32 19.40 -6.47
CA LEU A 15 16.60 18.40 -5.44
C LEU A 15 15.66 18.56 -4.24
N GLU A 16 15.38 19.79 -3.79
CA GLU A 16 14.41 20.07 -2.72
C GLU A 16 12.98 19.68 -3.13
N ALA A 17 12.56 20.01 -4.36
CA ALA A 17 11.25 19.64 -4.89
C ALA A 17 11.09 18.10 -4.96
N THR A 18 12.13 17.39 -5.40
CA THR A 18 12.12 15.91 -5.48
C THR A 18 12.02 15.28 -4.10
N ASN A 19 12.84 15.73 -3.14
CA ASN A 19 12.80 15.25 -1.76
C ASN A 19 11.45 15.54 -1.09
N LYS A 20 10.82 16.68 -1.40
CA LYS A 20 9.49 17.05 -0.88
C LYS A 20 8.40 16.11 -1.37
N VAL A 21 8.40 15.75 -2.66
CA VAL A 21 7.44 14.78 -3.22
C VAL A 21 7.66 13.40 -2.62
N LEU A 22 8.90 12.92 -2.55
CA LEU A 22 9.22 11.63 -1.91
C LEU A 22 8.70 11.60 -0.47
N ARG A 23 9.04 12.60 0.35
CA ARG A 23 8.59 12.66 1.74
C ARG A 23 7.07 12.68 1.85
N ASN A 24 6.39 13.42 0.98
CA ASN A 24 4.94 13.46 0.98
C ASN A 24 4.31 12.13 0.52
N THR A 25 4.89 11.46 -0.46
CA THR A 25 4.47 10.12 -0.90
C THR A 25 4.67 9.10 0.20
N TYR A 26 5.84 9.06 0.84
CA TYR A 26 6.09 8.15 1.97
C TYR A 26 5.20 8.47 3.18
N ALA A 27 4.96 9.75 3.47
CA ALA A 27 4.05 10.17 4.53
C ALA A 27 2.61 9.71 4.24
N LEU A 28 2.13 9.89 3.01
CA LEU A 28 0.80 9.42 2.61
C LEU A 28 0.70 7.90 2.62
N LEU A 29 1.72 7.18 2.14
CA LEU A 29 1.77 5.71 2.20
C LEU A 29 1.72 5.21 3.65
N GLY A 30 2.52 5.77 4.56
CA GLY A 30 2.47 5.44 5.97
C GLY A 30 1.10 5.76 6.60
N LEU A 31 0.52 6.90 6.24
CA LEU A 31 -0.80 7.30 6.71
C LEU A 31 -1.91 6.34 6.23
N THR A 32 -1.76 5.69 5.07
CA THR A 32 -2.71 4.65 4.61
C THR A 32 -2.65 3.35 5.40
N MET A 33 -1.56 3.06 6.13
CA MET A 33 -1.47 1.84 6.95
C MET A 33 -2.37 1.90 8.20
N ILE A 34 -2.69 3.10 8.69
CA ILE A 34 -3.57 3.28 9.85
C ILE A 34 -5.01 2.81 9.53
N PRO A 35 -5.68 3.35 8.49
CA PRO A 35 -7.03 2.92 8.14
C PRO A 35 -7.10 1.45 7.69
N THR A 36 -6.06 0.87 7.08
CA THR A 36 -6.08 -0.55 6.71
C THR A 36 -6.10 -1.46 7.94
N VAL A 37 -5.30 -1.17 8.96
CA VAL A 37 -5.27 -1.94 10.22
C VAL A 37 -6.60 -1.83 10.96
N ILE A 38 -7.16 -0.62 11.04
CA ILE A 38 -8.47 -0.39 11.66
C ILE A 38 -9.57 -1.11 10.88
N GLY A 39 -9.56 -0.99 9.54
CA GLY A 39 -10.52 -1.66 8.66
C GLY A 39 -10.45 -3.18 8.77
N ALA A 40 -9.24 -3.75 8.84
CA ALA A 40 -9.04 -5.18 9.05
C ALA A 40 -9.54 -5.63 10.42
N PHE A 41 -9.30 -4.86 11.48
CA PHE A 41 -9.79 -5.17 12.83
C PHE A 41 -11.32 -5.19 12.90
N ILE A 42 -11.97 -4.19 12.30
CA ILE A 42 -13.44 -4.13 12.18
C ILE A 42 -13.95 -5.24 11.25
N GLY A 43 -13.26 -5.52 10.15
CA GLY A 43 -13.59 -6.63 9.26
C GLY A 43 -13.55 -7.99 9.97
N MET A 44 -12.59 -8.22 10.86
CA MET A 44 -12.54 -9.47 11.62
C MET A 44 -13.74 -9.67 12.56
N SER A 45 -14.27 -8.58 13.13
CA SER A 45 -15.41 -8.64 14.08
C SER A 45 -16.79 -8.66 13.40
N LEU A 46 -16.89 -8.21 12.15
CA LEU A 46 -18.13 -8.26 11.38
C LEU A 46 -18.48 -9.68 10.94
N ASN A 47 -19.69 -10.15 11.22
CA ASN A 47 -20.11 -11.49 10.84
C ASN A 47 -20.39 -11.57 9.33
N PHE A 48 -19.41 -12.01 8.53
CA PHE A 48 -19.55 -12.17 7.08
C PHE A 48 -20.29 -13.45 6.67
N ALA A 49 -21.29 -13.87 7.47
CA ALA A 49 -22.16 -14.99 7.16
C ALA A 49 -22.79 -14.86 5.75
N PHE A 50 -23.08 -13.63 5.31
CA PHE A 50 -23.58 -13.33 3.97
C PHE A 50 -22.55 -13.55 2.84
N ALA A 51 -21.25 -13.33 3.11
CA ALA A 51 -20.18 -13.53 2.13
C ALA A 51 -19.83 -15.02 1.94
N GLN A 52 -20.02 -15.83 2.98
CA GLN A 52 -19.86 -17.28 2.90
C GLN A 52 -21.03 -17.95 2.15
N GLN A 53 -22.25 -17.41 2.26
CA GLN A 53 -23.44 -17.94 1.58
C GLN A 53 -23.52 -17.50 0.10
N HIS A 54 -23.09 -16.28 -0.25
CA HIS A 54 -23.07 -15.79 -1.63
C HIS A 54 -21.74 -15.09 -1.99
N PRO A 55 -20.65 -15.86 -2.24
CA PRO A 55 -19.33 -15.31 -2.58
C PRO A 55 -19.34 -14.41 -3.81
N PHE A 56 -20.16 -14.74 -4.81
CA PHE A 56 -20.28 -13.98 -6.05
C PHE A 56 -20.97 -12.62 -5.85
N ILE A 57 -22.01 -12.54 -5.02
CA ILE A 57 -22.71 -11.27 -4.74
C ILE A 57 -21.81 -10.35 -3.92
N PHE A 58 -21.07 -10.92 -2.95
CA PHE A 58 -20.07 -10.18 -2.19
C PHE A 58 -18.94 -9.67 -3.08
N ALA A 59 -18.41 -10.49 -3.99
CA ALA A 59 -17.35 -10.09 -4.93
C ALA A 59 -17.80 -9.00 -5.92
N ILE A 60 -19.04 -9.08 -6.42
CA ILE A 60 -19.60 -8.04 -7.30
C ILE A 60 -19.85 -6.75 -6.52
N GLY A 61 -20.40 -6.83 -5.30
CA GLY A 61 -20.59 -5.67 -4.42
C GLY A 61 -19.27 -5.01 -4.02
N ALA A 62 -18.25 -5.83 -3.72
CA ALA A 62 -16.87 -5.41 -3.47
C ALA A 62 -16.30 -4.64 -4.67
N MET A 63 -16.43 -5.23 -5.86
CA MET A 63 -15.97 -4.60 -7.10
C MET A 63 -16.69 -3.29 -7.38
N ALA A 64 -18.02 -3.25 -7.23
CA ALA A 64 -18.81 -2.03 -7.42
C ALA A 64 -18.40 -0.93 -6.44
N ALA A 65 -18.20 -1.27 -5.16
CA ALA A 65 -17.73 -0.33 -4.14
C ALA A 65 -16.31 0.17 -4.45
N MET A 66 -15.40 -0.73 -4.85
CA MET A 66 -14.04 -0.36 -5.25
C MET A 66 -14.05 0.54 -6.47
N PHE A 67 -14.73 0.17 -7.56
CA PHE A 67 -14.79 0.99 -8.78
C PHE A 67 -15.47 2.34 -8.53
N GLY A 68 -16.54 2.37 -7.74
CA GLY A 68 -17.21 3.61 -7.35
C GLY A 68 -16.27 4.54 -6.58
N MET A 69 -15.49 4.00 -5.66
CA MET A 69 -14.54 4.79 -4.88
C MET A 69 -13.29 5.19 -5.69
N PHE A 70 -12.79 4.34 -6.59
CA PHE A 70 -11.75 4.70 -7.54
C PHE A 70 -12.18 5.84 -8.46
N ALA A 71 -13.41 5.80 -8.96
CA ALA A 71 -13.99 6.88 -9.76
C ALA A 71 -14.09 8.17 -8.94
N ALA A 72 -14.55 8.08 -7.69
CA ALA A 72 -14.66 9.24 -6.79
C ALA A 72 -13.29 9.84 -6.43
N ILE A 73 -12.25 9.02 -6.23
CA ILE A 73 -10.88 9.48 -5.99
C ILE A 73 -10.31 10.14 -7.25
N SER A 74 -10.51 9.53 -8.42
CA SER A 74 -10.06 10.08 -9.71
C SER A 74 -10.68 11.44 -9.96
N ALA A 75 -11.98 11.59 -9.70
CA ALA A 75 -12.70 12.86 -9.80
C ALA A 75 -12.18 13.92 -8.80
N ASN A 76 -11.70 13.52 -7.62
CA ASN A 76 -11.20 14.42 -6.57
C ASN A 76 -9.66 14.45 -6.46
N ARG A 77 -8.93 14.02 -7.49
CA ARG A 77 -7.46 13.82 -7.44
C ARG A 77 -6.66 15.09 -7.15
N ASN A 78 -7.16 16.25 -7.57
CA ASN A 78 -6.46 17.53 -7.44
C ASN A 78 -6.87 18.33 -6.19
N ASN A 79 -7.62 17.70 -5.27
CA ASN A 79 -8.11 18.34 -4.05
C ASN A 79 -7.65 17.54 -2.82
N SER A 80 -7.45 18.20 -1.68
CA SER A 80 -7.15 17.57 -0.39
C SER A 80 -8.21 16.56 0.03
N PHE A 81 -9.45 16.74 -0.44
CA PHE A 81 -10.54 15.80 -0.24
C PHE A 81 -10.25 14.41 -0.84
N GLY A 82 -9.49 14.33 -1.94
CA GLY A 82 -9.06 13.06 -2.55
C GLY A 82 -8.21 12.21 -1.61
N VAL A 83 -7.45 12.81 -0.70
CA VAL A 83 -6.69 12.07 0.33
C VAL A 83 -7.64 11.42 1.34
N VAL A 84 -8.71 12.09 1.74
CA VAL A 84 -9.71 11.50 2.65
C VAL A 84 -10.43 10.34 1.98
N LEU A 85 -10.81 10.49 0.70
CA LEU A 85 -11.39 9.38 -0.07
C LEU A 85 -10.41 8.20 -0.23
N LEU A 86 -9.12 8.48 -0.45
CA LEU A 86 -8.08 7.45 -0.50
C LEU A 86 -7.99 6.69 0.84
N LEU A 87 -8.04 7.40 1.97
CA LEU A 87 -8.03 6.74 3.28
C LEU A 87 -9.29 5.91 3.51
N GLY A 88 -10.45 6.42 3.10
CA GLY A 88 -11.70 5.66 3.07
C GLY A 88 -11.60 4.40 2.21
N LEU A 89 -10.93 4.46 1.06
CA LEU A 89 -10.69 3.30 0.19
C LEU A 89 -9.80 2.28 0.88
N THR A 90 -8.70 2.71 1.48
CA THR A 90 -7.79 1.79 2.17
C THR A 90 -8.45 1.16 3.40
N PHE A 91 -9.34 1.88 4.08
CA PHE A 91 -10.19 1.32 5.12
C PHE A 91 -11.15 0.26 4.57
N LEU A 92 -11.85 0.56 3.47
CA LEU A 92 -12.75 -0.38 2.79
C LEU A 92 -11.98 -1.65 2.39
N LEU A 93 -10.79 -1.51 1.83
CA LEU A 93 -9.91 -2.62 1.48
C LEU A 93 -9.53 -3.46 2.70
N GLY A 94 -9.19 -2.84 3.82
CA GLY A 94 -8.95 -3.54 5.08
C GLY A 94 -10.17 -4.33 5.54
N LEU A 95 -11.36 -3.75 5.45
CA LEU A 95 -12.62 -4.41 5.82
C LEU A 95 -12.95 -5.59 4.89
N MET A 96 -12.64 -5.47 3.59
CA MET A 96 -12.83 -6.55 2.61
C MET A 96 -11.88 -7.74 2.82
N LEU A 97 -10.78 -7.56 3.57
CA LEU A 97 -9.92 -8.68 4.00
C LEU A 97 -10.57 -9.52 5.10
N GLY A 98 -11.61 -9.01 5.76
CA GLY A 98 -12.28 -9.67 6.89
C GLY A 98 -12.65 -11.14 6.66
N PRO A 99 -13.30 -11.55 5.55
CA PRO A 99 -13.61 -12.95 5.28
C PRO A 99 -12.37 -13.85 5.16
N ILE A 100 -11.28 -13.35 4.57
CA ILE A 100 -10.02 -14.08 4.42
C ILE A 100 -9.34 -14.21 5.79
N LEU A 101 -9.35 -13.14 6.58
CA LEU A 101 -8.84 -13.14 7.94
C LEU A 101 -9.65 -14.09 8.83
N GLN A 102 -10.97 -14.10 8.73
CA GLN A 102 -11.84 -15.03 9.47
C GLN A 102 -11.56 -16.50 9.12
N HIS A 103 -11.28 -16.79 7.85
CA HIS A 103 -10.84 -18.12 7.46
C HIS A 103 -9.50 -18.50 8.12
N ALA A 104 -8.54 -17.58 8.14
CA ALA A 104 -7.27 -17.78 8.85
C ALA A 104 -7.45 -17.88 10.37
N LEU A 105 -8.42 -17.17 10.96
CA LEU A 105 -8.75 -17.20 12.40
C LEU A 105 -9.37 -18.52 12.87
N ASN A 106 -10.02 -19.29 11.97
CA ASN A 106 -10.58 -20.61 12.28
C ASN A 106 -9.50 -21.70 12.48
N LEU A 107 -8.23 -21.41 12.20
CA LEU A 107 -7.10 -22.27 12.56
C LEU A 107 -6.83 -22.16 14.07
N SER A 108 -6.35 -23.23 14.72
CA SER A 108 -6.13 -23.26 16.18
C SER A 108 -5.24 -22.13 16.75
N ASN A 109 -4.42 -21.48 15.92
CA ASN A 109 -3.59 -20.32 16.28
C ASN A 109 -3.80 -19.10 15.35
N GLY A 110 -4.98 -18.98 14.72
CA GLY A 110 -5.20 -18.06 13.62
C GLY A 110 -4.89 -16.59 13.93
N ALA A 111 -5.26 -16.10 15.12
CA ALA A 111 -4.95 -14.72 15.53
C ALA A 111 -3.45 -14.47 15.68
N GLN A 112 -2.71 -15.46 16.20
CA GLN A 112 -1.26 -15.39 16.33
C GLN A 112 -0.58 -15.47 14.96
N ILE A 113 -1.07 -16.31 14.04
CA ILE A 113 -0.54 -16.42 12.67
C ILE A 113 -0.73 -15.11 11.91
N VAL A 114 -1.94 -14.55 11.94
CA VAL A 114 -2.26 -13.27 11.28
C VAL A 114 -1.44 -12.14 11.90
N GLY A 115 -1.38 -12.05 13.23
CA GLY A 115 -0.61 -11.04 13.93
C GLY A 115 0.89 -11.13 13.64
N LEU A 116 1.46 -12.34 13.64
CA LEU A 116 2.87 -12.56 13.34
C LEU A 116 3.20 -12.28 11.87
N ALA A 117 2.33 -12.68 10.94
CA ALA A 117 2.51 -12.38 9.52
C ALA A 117 2.42 -10.88 9.24
N ALA A 118 1.43 -10.18 9.82
CA ALA A 118 1.26 -8.74 9.66
C ALA A 118 2.41 -7.96 10.30
N ALA A 119 2.77 -8.30 11.55
CA ALA A 119 3.88 -7.66 12.25
C ALA A 119 5.22 -7.94 11.57
N GLY A 120 5.49 -9.19 11.16
CA GLY A 120 6.69 -9.57 10.43
C GLY A 120 6.83 -8.81 9.11
N THR A 121 5.75 -8.74 8.32
CA THR A 121 5.74 -7.98 7.06
C THR A 121 5.95 -6.49 7.32
N GLY A 122 5.29 -5.92 8.34
CA GLY A 122 5.44 -4.53 8.72
C GLY A 122 6.87 -4.19 9.15
N ILE A 123 7.50 -5.02 9.98
CA ILE A 123 8.88 -4.84 10.44
C ILE A 123 9.86 -4.94 9.26
N ILE A 124 9.70 -5.93 8.37
CA ILE A 124 10.57 -6.09 7.20
C ILE A 124 10.44 -4.90 6.25
N LEU A 125 9.23 -4.49 5.91
CA LEU A 125 9.02 -3.35 5.02
C LEU A 125 9.50 -2.04 5.65
N PHE A 126 9.24 -1.82 6.94
CA PHE A 126 9.66 -0.60 7.61
C PHE A 126 11.18 -0.51 7.73
N SER A 127 11.86 -1.61 8.07
CA SER A 127 13.32 -1.66 8.18
C SER A 127 13.99 -1.43 6.82
N LEU A 128 13.54 -2.13 5.77
CA LEU A 128 14.08 -1.97 4.41
C LEU A 128 13.73 -0.60 3.82
N ALA A 129 12.52 -0.07 4.02
CA ALA A 129 12.13 1.25 3.55
C ALA A 129 12.95 2.35 4.22
N SER A 130 13.18 2.27 5.54
CA SER A 130 14.01 3.24 6.27
C SER A 130 15.46 3.17 5.81
N PHE A 131 16.00 1.97 5.59
CA PHE A 131 17.34 1.79 5.04
C PHE A 131 17.46 2.34 3.62
N ALA A 132 16.49 2.04 2.75
CA ALA A 132 16.48 2.54 1.38
C ALA A 132 16.29 4.07 1.30
N ALA A 133 15.47 4.66 2.18
CA ALA A 133 15.19 6.09 2.19
C ALA A 133 16.35 6.94 2.74
N THR A 134 17.19 6.37 3.61
CA THR A 134 18.37 7.07 4.18
C THR A 134 19.66 6.77 3.43
N SER A 135 19.71 5.67 2.67
CA SER A 135 20.87 5.29 1.88
C SER A 135 21.06 6.22 0.67
N LYS A 136 22.26 6.80 0.54
CA LYS A 136 22.68 7.57 -0.65
C LYS A 136 23.14 6.67 -1.82
N LYS A 137 23.01 5.35 -1.69
CA LYS A 137 23.48 4.39 -2.69
C LYS A 137 22.45 4.23 -3.81
N ASP A 138 22.91 4.29 -5.06
CA ASP A 138 22.08 3.92 -6.20
C ASP A 138 21.88 2.40 -6.25
N PHE A 139 20.62 1.95 -6.15
CA PHE A 139 20.23 0.54 -6.23
C PHE A 139 19.90 0.07 -7.65
N SER A 140 20.16 0.90 -8.67
CA SER A 140 19.90 0.58 -10.08
C SER A 140 20.54 -0.74 -10.54
N PHE A 141 21.70 -1.11 -9.98
CA PHE A 141 22.34 -2.42 -10.23
C PHE A 141 21.45 -3.62 -9.88
N MET A 142 20.61 -3.50 -8.85
CA MET A 142 19.74 -4.59 -8.38
C MET A 142 18.50 -4.77 -9.27
N SER A 143 18.14 -3.78 -10.10
CA SER A 143 16.95 -3.80 -10.95
C SER A 143 16.89 -5.05 -11.84
N LYS A 144 18.00 -5.41 -12.51
CA LYS A 144 18.06 -6.59 -13.39
C LYS A 144 17.90 -7.90 -12.62
N PHE A 145 18.56 -8.01 -11.47
CA PHE A 145 18.46 -9.19 -10.60
C PHE A 145 17.03 -9.36 -10.05
N LEU A 146 16.41 -8.27 -9.56
CA LEU A 146 15.06 -8.29 -9.02
C LEU A 146 14.02 -8.66 -10.09
N LEU A 147 14.20 -8.17 -11.32
CA LEU A 147 13.32 -8.50 -12.45
C LEU A 147 13.40 -10.00 -12.78
N ILE A 148 14.62 -10.56 -12.86
CA ILE A 148 14.82 -12.00 -13.08
C ILE A 148 14.23 -12.81 -11.93
N GLY A 149 14.40 -12.36 -10.69
CA GLY A 149 13.84 -13.00 -9.50
C GLY A 149 12.31 -13.06 -9.54
N ILE A 150 11.63 -11.97 -9.90
CA ILE A 150 10.16 -11.95 -10.04
C ILE A 150 9.70 -12.89 -11.15
N VAL A 151 10.37 -12.91 -12.30
CA VAL A 151 10.06 -13.83 -13.40
C VAL A 151 10.19 -15.28 -12.92
N LEU A 152 11.27 -15.61 -12.22
CA LEU A 152 11.50 -16.94 -11.67
C LEU A 152 10.44 -17.32 -10.63
N LEU A 153 10.03 -16.38 -9.76
CA LEU A 153 8.99 -16.61 -8.75
C LEU A 153 7.63 -16.90 -9.42
N ILE A 154 7.29 -16.17 -10.49
CA ILE A 154 6.06 -16.42 -11.27
C ILE A 154 6.12 -17.81 -11.90
N VAL A 155 7.24 -18.18 -12.54
CA VAL A 155 7.40 -19.51 -13.15
C VAL A 155 7.32 -20.61 -12.09
N ALA A 156 7.97 -20.43 -10.94
CA ALA A 156 7.93 -21.39 -9.84
C ALA A 156 6.55 -21.50 -9.18
N SER A 157 5.74 -20.44 -9.21
CA SER A 157 4.36 -20.47 -8.72
C SER A 157 3.39 -21.18 -9.67
N LEU A 158 3.74 -21.32 -10.96
CA LEU A 158 2.94 -22.01 -11.98
C LEU A 158 3.33 -23.49 -12.15
N ALA A 159 4.56 -23.84 -11.77
CA ALA A 159 5.10 -25.21 -11.80
C ALA A 159 4.62 -26.02 -10.59
#